data_AF-A0A6J4LK36-F1
#
_entry.id   AF-A0A6J4LK36-F1
#
_cell.length_a   1.000
_cell.length_b   1.000
_cell.length_c   1.000
_cell.angle_alpha   90.00
_cell.angle_beta   90.00
_cell.angle_gamma   90.00
#
_symmetry.space_group_name_H-M   'P 1'
#
loop_
_entity.id
_entity.type
_entity.pdbx_description
1 polymer ?
#
loop_
_entity_poly.entity_id
_entity_poly.type
_entity_poly.pdbx_seq_one_letter_code
_entity_poly.pdbx_strand_id
1 'polypeptide(L)' 'MSPPDPITAAESPRALSELNRWLGARDATARVEWALENLAGNHALSSSFGAQ' A
#
# COMPACT_ATOMS: atom_id res chain seq x y z
N MET A 1 -14.73 1.90 -7.56
CA MET A 1 -13.63 1.47 -8.45
C MET A 1 -12.66 0.63 -7.63
N SER A 2 -12.33 -0.57 -8.12
CA SER A 2 -11.21 -1.36 -7.59
C SER A 2 -9.90 -0.73 -8.03
N PRO A 3 -8.85 -0.75 -7.19
CA PRO A 3 -7.54 -0.23 -7.56
C PRO A 3 -6.89 -1.13 -8.62
N PRO A 4 -5.88 -0.63 -9.34
CA PRO A 4 -5.04 -1.50 -10.16
C PRO A 4 -4.35 -2.56 -9.29
N ASP A 5 -4.12 -3.73 -9.88
CA ASP A 5 -3.35 -4.82 -9.25
C ASP A 5 -1.98 -4.30 -8.79
N PRO A 6 -1.54 -4.58 -7.55
CA PRO A 6 -0.32 -4.00 -6.99
C PRO A 6 0.97 -4.44 -7.70
N ILE A 7 1.03 -5.66 -8.24
CA ILE A 7 2.19 -6.14 -9.00
C ILE A 7 2.29 -5.35 -10.30
N THR A 8 1.16 -5.20 -11.00
CA THR A 8 1.06 -4.41 -12.24
C THR A 8 1.33 -2.92 -11.98
N ALA A 9 0.88 -2.41 -10.82
CA ALA A 9 1.08 -1.02 -10.44
C ALA A 9 2.56 -0.70 -10.20
N ALA A 10 3.35 -1.65 -9.67
CA ALA A 10 4.77 -1.47 -9.39
C ALA A 10 5.61 -1.22 -10.67
N GLU A 11 5.18 -1.78 -11.81
CA GLU A 11 5.88 -1.66 -13.10
C GLU A 11 5.58 -0.34 -13.85
N SER A 12 4.67 0.49 -13.34
CA SER A 12 4.23 1.72 -14.03
C SER A 12 4.07 2.90 -13.06
N PRO A 13 4.85 3.98 -13.23
CA PRO A 13 4.74 5.17 -12.37
C PRO A 13 3.32 5.76 -12.34
N ARG A 14 2.59 5.68 -13.46
CA ARG A 14 1.21 6.13 -13.54
C ARG A 14 0.27 5.23 -12.73
N ALA A 15 0.35 3.92 -12.91
CA ALA A 15 -0.50 2.99 -12.20
C ALA A 15 -0.22 3.01 -10.68
N LEU A 16 1.04 3.17 -10.29
CA LEU A 16 1.44 3.39 -8.90
C LEU A 16 0.84 4.68 -8.32
N SER A 17 0.81 5.76 -9.10
CA SER A 17 0.18 7.03 -8.70
C SER A 17 -1.34 6.87 -8.50
N GLU A 18 -2.01 6.14 -9.39
CA GLU A 18 -3.44 5.84 -9.29
C GLU A 18 -3.75 4.96 -8.06
N LEU A 19 -2.94 3.94 -7.80
CA LEU A 19 -3.02 3.10 -6.61
C LEU A 19 -2.83 3.91 -5.33
N ASN A 20 -1.81 4.77 -5.28
CA ASN A 20 -1.54 5.64 -4.12
C ASN A 20 -2.66 6.65 -3.88
N ARG A 21 -3.26 7.20 -4.94
CA ARG A 21 -4.43 8.09 -4.82
C ARG A 21 -5.62 7.34 -4.21
N TRP A 22 -5.85 6.10 -4.64
CA TRP A 22 -6.88 5.26 -4.06
C TRP A 22 -6.57 4.94 -2.59
N LEU A 23 -5.36 4.49 -2.25
CA LEU A 23 -4.94 4.22 -0.86
C LEU A 23 -5.04 5.45 0.04
N GLY A 24 -4.71 6.63 -0.49
CA GLY A 24 -4.75 7.90 0.26
C GLY A 24 -6.14 8.32 0.72
N ALA A 25 -7.21 7.78 0.14
CA ALA A 25 -8.58 8.00 0.58
C ALA A 25 -9.04 7.05 1.72
N ARG A 26 -8.16 6.17 2.19
CA ARG A 26 -8.43 5.22 3.28
C ARG A 26 -7.71 5.61 4.56
N ASP A 27 -8.24 5.15 5.68
CA ASP A 27 -7.58 5.29 6.98
C ASP A 27 -6.30 4.43 7.06
N ALA A 28 -5.59 4.53 8.18
CA ALA A 28 -4.35 3.79 8.39
C ALA A 28 -4.59 2.27 8.45
N THR A 29 -5.62 1.82 9.17
CA THR A 29 -5.93 0.40 9.35
C THR A 29 -6.27 -0.27 8.03
N ALA A 30 -7.18 0.33 7.25
CA ALA A 30 -7.59 -0.19 5.95
C ALA A 30 -6.44 -0.25 4.94
N ARG A 31 -5.45 0.65 5.03
CA ARG A 31 -4.24 0.57 4.21
C ARG A 31 -3.35 -0.61 4.59
N VAL A 32 -3.23 -0.89 5.89
CA VAL A 32 -2.46 -2.05 6.39
C VAL A 32 -3.17 -3.35 6.03
N GLU A 33 -4.48 -3.46 6.25
CA GLU A 33 -5.29 -4.63 5.87
C GLU A 33 -5.15 -4.92 4.37
N TRP A 34 -5.33 -3.90 3.53
CA TRP A 34 -5.14 -4.05 2.10
C TRP A 34 -3.73 -4.52 1.75
N ALA A 35 -2.69 -3.98 2.40
CA ALA A 35 -1.31 -4.38 2.14
C ALA A 35 -1.07 -5.85 2.48
N LEU A 36 -1.57 -6.31 3.63
CA LEU A 36 -1.42 -7.70 4.10
C LEU A 36 -2.11 -8.71 3.17
N GLU A 37 -3.23 -8.33 2.56
CA GLU A 37 -4.00 -9.19 1.67
C GLU A 37 -3.48 -9.22 0.22
N ASN A 38 -2.88 -8.12 -0.25
CA ASN A 38 -2.65 -7.92 -1.68
C ASN A 38 -1.16 -7.83 -2.07
N LEU A 39 -0.25 -7.54 -1.13
CA LEU A 39 1.18 -7.49 -1.44
C LEU A 39 1.81 -8.87 -1.34
N ALA A 40 2.69 -9.18 -2.29
CA ALA A 40 3.44 -10.42 -2.31
C ALA A 40 4.62 -10.39 -1.32
N GLY A 41 5.01 -11.57 -0.83
CA GLY A 41 6.19 -11.75 0.00
C GLY A 41 5.92 -11.59 1.51
N ASN A 42 7.00 -11.46 2.28
CA ASN A 42 6.93 -11.33 3.74
C ASN A 42 6.80 -9.86 4.13
N HIS A 43 5.82 -9.58 4.99
CA HIS A 43 5.62 -8.25 5.56
C HIS A 43 6.58 -8.02 6.74
N ALA A 44 7.17 -6.82 6.80
CA ALA A 44 8.04 -6.41 7.90
C ALA A 44 7.66 -4.99 8.36
N LEU A 45 7.79 -4.74 9.67
CA LEU A 45 7.63 -3.42 10.26
C LEU A 45 9.00 -2.93 10.74
N SER A 46 9.44 -1.79 10.21
CA SER A 46 10.63 -1.08 10.70
C SER A 46 10.19 0.11 11.53
N SER A 47 10.67 0.20 12.77
CA SER A 47 10.39 1.31 13.68
C SER A 47 11.68 1.78 14.33
N SER A 48 11.89 3.09 14.37
CA SER A 48 13.01 3.70 15.08
C SER A 48 12.77 3.82 16.59
N PHE A 49 11.56 3.49 17.08
CA PHE A 49 11.14 3.73 18.47
C PHE A 49 11.34 5.21 18.89
N GLY A 50 11.05 6.14 17.98
CA GLY A 50 11.15 7.58 18.19
C GLY A 50 10.15 8.13 19.23
N ALA A 51 10.16 9.47 19.38
CA ALA A 51 9.69 10.21 20.55
C ALA A 51 8.50 9.62 21.33
N GLN A 52 8.72 9.53 22.66
CA GLN A 52 7.77 9.12 23.69
C GLN A 52 7.12 10.32 24.37
#